data_AF-A0AAW9A5U6-F1
#
_entry.id   AF-A0AAW9A5U6-F1
#
_cell.length_a   1.000
_cell.length_b   1.000
_cell.length_c   1.000
_cell.angle_alpha   90.00
_cell.angle_beta   90.00
_cell.angle_gamma   90.00
#
_symmetry.space_group_name_H-M   'P 1'
#
loop_
_entity.id
_entity.type
_entity.pdbx_description
1 polymer ?
#
loop_
_entity_poly.entity_id
_entity_poly.type
_entity_poly.pdbx_seq_one_letter_code
_entity_poly.pdbx_strand_id
1 'polypeptide(L)' 'MVVLTKKDLRKMEENYYWSGYKSWYPFPKELKKKLLEVYGEEPFPYSYFEQDIYEGSRKIFIEYSENKNK' A
#
# COMPACT_ATOMS: atom_id res chain seq x y z
N MET A 1 9.03 15.01 0.59
CA MET A 1 8.25 14.35 1.65
C MET A 1 6.87 14.05 1.13
N VAL A 2 6.37 12.84 1.38
CA VAL A 2 5.06 12.39 0.90
C VAL A 2 4.41 11.48 1.94
N VAL A 3 3.07 11.50 1.99
CA VAL A 3 2.27 10.54 2.74
C VAL A 3 1.30 9.86 1.79
N LEU A 4 0.91 8.65 2.12
CA LEU A 4 -0.05 7.88 1.34
C LEU A 4 -1.46 8.38 1.60
N THR A 5 -2.09 8.96 0.58
CA THR A 5 -3.49 9.38 0.69
C THR A 5 -4.46 8.31 0.17
N LYS A 6 -5.75 8.47 0.46
CA LYS A 6 -6.81 7.65 -0.14
C LYS A 6 -6.82 7.71 -1.68
N LYS A 7 -6.42 8.86 -2.26
CA LYS A 7 -6.32 9.03 -3.72
C LYS A 7 -5.16 8.19 -4.28
N ASP A 8 -4.05 8.13 -3.58
CA ASP A 8 -2.88 7.34 -3.99
C ASP A 8 -3.14 5.85 -3.85
N LEU A 9 -3.84 5.42 -2.80
CA LEU A 9 -4.35 4.04 -2.70
C LEU A 9 -5.20 3.65 -3.89
N ARG A 10 -6.14 4.51 -4.30
CA ARG A 10 -6.98 4.24 -5.48
C ARG A 10 -6.13 4.10 -6.75
N LYS A 11 -5.12 4.95 -6.94
CA LYS A 11 -4.19 4.82 -8.08
C LYS A 11 -3.41 3.51 -8.02
N MET A 12 -2.96 3.10 -6.82
CA MET A 12 -2.28 1.80 -6.65
C MET A 12 -3.19 0.63 -7.02
N GLU A 13 -4.45 0.65 -6.58
CA GLU A 13 -5.45 -0.36 -6.95
C GLU A 13 -5.63 -0.47 -8.47
N GLU A 14 -5.81 0.68 -9.12
CA GLU A 14 -5.95 0.78 -10.57
C GLU A 14 -4.68 0.25 -11.27
N ASN A 15 -3.48 0.61 -10.79
CA ASN A 15 -2.22 0.12 -11.34
C ASN A 15 -2.08 -1.40 -11.23
N TYR A 16 -2.45 -2.00 -10.08
CA TYR A 16 -2.42 -3.45 -9.90
C TYR A 16 -3.41 -4.15 -10.84
N TYR A 17 -4.61 -3.58 -10.99
CA TYR A 17 -5.61 -4.10 -11.92
C TYR A 17 -5.09 -4.11 -13.36
N TRP A 18 -4.55 -2.98 -13.84
CA TRP A 18 -4.00 -2.86 -15.20
C TRP A 18 -2.72 -3.69 -15.40
N SER A 19 -1.96 -3.96 -14.34
CA SER A 19 -0.77 -4.82 -14.37
C SER A 19 -1.11 -6.32 -14.33
N GLY A 20 -2.39 -6.70 -14.35
CA GLY A 20 -2.84 -8.09 -14.41
C GLY A 20 -3.21 -8.74 -13.07
N TYR A 21 -2.98 -8.05 -11.94
CA TYR A 21 -3.37 -8.51 -10.60
C TYR A 21 -4.85 -8.24 -10.31
N LYS A 22 -5.74 -8.69 -11.20
CA LYS A 22 -7.18 -8.36 -11.14
C LYS A 22 -7.88 -8.84 -9.87
N SER A 23 -7.45 -9.98 -9.30
CA SER A 23 -8.01 -10.53 -8.05
C SER A 23 -7.71 -9.69 -6.82
N TRP A 24 -6.74 -8.77 -6.92
CA TRP A 24 -6.41 -7.81 -5.89
C TRP A 24 -7.22 -6.52 -5.99
N TYR A 25 -8.04 -6.34 -7.04
CA TYR A 25 -8.89 -5.17 -7.18
C TYR A 25 -10.36 -5.46 -6.77
N PRO A 26 -10.96 -4.63 -5.90
CA PRO A 26 -10.30 -3.64 -5.06
C PRO A 26 -9.45 -4.31 -3.96
N PHE A 27 -8.46 -3.60 -3.41
CA PHE A 27 -7.67 -4.12 -2.30
C PHE A 27 -8.58 -4.47 -1.12
N PRO A 28 -8.28 -5.56 -0.38
CA PRO A 28 -8.99 -5.87 0.85
C PRO A 28 -8.99 -4.69 1.84
N LYS A 29 -10.08 -4.51 2.57
CA LYS A 29 -10.24 -3.38 3.51
C LYS A 29 -9.13 -3.33 4.56
N GLU A 30 -8.73 -4.49 5.08
CA GLU A 30 -7.67 -4.62 6.09
C GLU A 30 -6.32 -4.17 5.54
N LEU A 31 -6.01 -4.53 4.30
CA LEU A 31 -4.78 -4.13 3.63
C LEU A 31 -4.72 -2.62 3.40
N LYS A 32 -5.82 -2.02 2.94
CA LYS A 32 -5.93 -0.55 2.81
C LYS A 32 -5.72 0.14 4.15
N LYS A 33 -6.32 -0.40 5.22
CA LYS A 33 -6.18 0.12 6.58
C LYS A 33 -4.72 0.07 7.03
N LYS A 34 -4.05 -1.09 6.89
CA LYS A 34 -2.62 -1.26 7.25
C LYS A 34 -1.73 -0.28 6.47
N LEU A 35 -1.97 -0.08 5.18
CA LEU A 35 -1.21 0.86 4.36
C LEU A 35 -1.36 2.32 4.83
N LEU A 36 -2.58 2.75 5.19
CA LEU A 36 -2.82 4.09 5.72
C LEU A 36 -2.29 4.28 7.15
N GLU A 37 -2.32 3.25 7.99
CA GLU A 37 -1.76 3.34 9.34
C GLU A 37 -0.24 3.50 9.31
N VAL A 38 0.45 2.86 8.37
CA VAL A 38 1.91 2.94 8.26
C VAL A 38 2.36 4.20 7.52
N TYR A 39 1.71 4.53 6.39
CA TYR A 39 2.19 5.58 5.48
C TYR A 39 1.27 6.79 5.36
N GLY A 40 0.10 6.78 6.00
CA GLY A 40 -0.87 7.89 5.93
C GLY A 40 -0.50 9.10 6.78
N GLU A 41 0.44 8.91 7.72
CA GLU A 41 1.03 9.98 8.52
C GLU A 41 2.55 9.92 8.41
N GLU A 42 3.18 11.08 8.43
CA GLU A 42 4.64 11.18 8.34
C GLU A 42 5.26 10.91 9.72
N PRO A 43 6.31 10.07 9.81
CA PRO A 43 7.04 9.90 11.05
C PRO A 43 7.78 11.20 11.43
N PHE A 44 8.14 11.35 12.69
CA PHE A 44 9.02 12.43 13.14
C PHE A 44 10.20 11.81 13.90
N PRO A 45 11.46 12.24 13.67
CA PRO A 45 11.92 13.38 12.86
C PRO A 45 12.22 13.06 11.38
N TYR A 46 11.79 11.89 10.88
CA TYR A 46 12.15 11.40 9.55
C TYR A 46 11.00 11.53 8.55
N SER A 47 11.31 11.83 7.29
CA SER A 47 10.31 11.91 6.23
C SER A 47 10.28 10.65 5.37
N TYR A 48 9.10 10.29 4.85
CA TYR A 48 9.02 9.34 3.75
C TYR A 48 9.31 10.01 2.41
N PHE A 49 10.05 9.30 1.57
CA PHE A 49 10.11 9.52 0.12
C PHE A 49 9.13 8.61 -0.60
N GLU A 50 8.83 8.94 -1.86
CA GLU A 50 7.94 8.12 -2.70
C GLU A 50 8.43 6.68 -2.82
N GLN A 51 9.75 6.49 -2.88
CA GLN A 51 10.38 5.17 -2.96
C GLN A 51 10.18 4.35 -1.68
N ASP A 52 10.17 4.99 -0.50
CA ASP A 52 9.91 4.30 0.78
C ASP A 52 8.49 3.75 0.83
N ILE A 53 7.52 4.56 0.40
CA ILE A 53 6.12 4.14 0.31
C ILE A 53 5.95 3.04 -0.73
N TYR A 54 6.61 3.15 -1.89
CA TYR A 54 6.52 2.14 -2.94
C TYR A 54 7.09 0.78 -2.52
N GLU A 55 8.35 0.74 -2.07
CA GLU A 55 8.99 -0.52 -1.65
C GLU A 55 8.35 -1.07 -0.39
N GLY A 56 8.00 -0.19 0.54
CA GLY A 56 7.36 -0.55 1.80
C GLY A 56 5.97 -1.14 1.63
N SER A 57 5.12 -0.50 0.81
CA SER A 57 3.79 -1.02 0.49
C SER A 57 3.88 -2.40 -0.16
N ARG A 58 4.82 -2.61 -1.08
CA ARG A 58 5.05 -3.91 -1.74
C ARG A 58 5.42 -5.02 -0.75
N LYS A 59 6.22 -4.73 0.27
CA LYS A 59 6.50 -5.69 1.36
C LYS A 59 5.23 -6.04 2.15
N ILE A 60 4.41 -5.05 2.48
CA ILE A 60 3.12 -5.26 3.15
C ILE A 60 2.18 -6.13 2.31
N PHE A 61 2.15 -5.94 0.98
CA PHE A 61 1.38 -6.80 0.07
C PHE A 61 1.82 -8.27 0.13
N ILE A 62 3.13 -8.51 0.06
CA ILE A 62 3.70 -9.88 0.12
C ILE A 62 3.33 -10.53 1.45
N GLU A 63 3.59 -9.85 2.56
CA GLU A 63 3.28 -10.34 3.91
C GLU A 63 1.79 -10.67 4.07
N TYR A 64 0.90 -9.79 3.59
CA TYR A 64 -0.54 -10.03 3.61
C TYR A 64 -0.93 -11.25 2.76
N SER A 65 -0.33 -11.41 1.58
CA SER A 65 -0.59 -12.56 0.71
C SER A 65 -0.13 -13.88 1.34
N GLU A 66 1.06 -13.90 1.95
CA GLU A 66 1.61 -15.09 2.62
C GLU A 66 0.78 -15.48 3.84
N ASN A 67 0.35 -14.52 4.66
CA ASN A 67 -0.49 -14.79 5.83
C ASN A 67 -1.89 -15.28 5.45
N LYS A 68 -2.43 -14.89 4.30
CA LYS A 68 -3.72 -15.39 3.81
C LYS A 68 -3.66 -16.84 3.30
N ASN A 69 -2.47 -17.30 2.91
CA ASN A 69 -2.25 -18.66 2.41
C ASN A 69 -1.82 -19.65 3.50
N LYS A 70 -1.66 -19.19 4.74
CA LYS A 70 -1.48 -20.01 5.95
C LYS A 70 -2.82 -20.29 6.61
#